data_AF-A0A4V1Z2J0-F1
#
_entry.id   AF-A0A4V1Z2J0-F1
#
_cell.length_a   1.000
_cell.length_b   1.000
_cell.length_c   1.000
_cell.angle_alpha   90.00
_cell.angle_beta   90.00
_cell.angle_gamma   90.00
#
_symmetry.space_group_name_H-M   'P 1'
#
loop_
_entity.id
_entity.type
_entity.pdbx_description
1 polymer ?
#
loop_
_entity_poly.entity_id
_entity_poly.type
_entity_poly.pdbx_seq_one_letter_code
_entity_poly.pdbx_strand_id
1 'polypeptide(L)'
;MTAPPASAVLALVAAVLAASAILLAWPRAATPVAVTARPGSGASPPRPRRPRPALLAGALAGLGVALFLGGPPGVVVGAAVGLAVGTWVSRMEPRAERRRREAIDDALPLAVDLLASCLAVGQAPGAALDEVARVLDPPLRDELEQISARLRLGADPVVVWREVAAHPQLGGWGRTVLRAVDSGASVADAMAAHADDLRLASRSRTEARARAVGVRAALPLGVCLMPAFVLLGVVPLVAGSLSVVTLP
;
A
#
# COMPACT_ATOMS: atom_id res chain seq x y z
N MET A 1 3.48 55.58 -8.12
CA MET A 1 2.59 54.41 -8.29
C MET A 1 3.43 53.28 -8.84
N THR A 2 3.86 52.38 -7.95
CA THR A 2 4.86 51.35 -8.21
C THR A 2 4.22 50.16 -8.91
N ALA A 3 4.64 49.89 -10.14
CA ALA A 3 4.41 48.60 -10.80
C ALA A 3 4.77 47.45 -9.83
N PRO A 4 4.05 46.32 -9.83
CA PRO A 4 4.47 45.18 -9.03
C PRO A 4 5.91 44.84 -9.44
N PRO A 5 6.87 44.82 -8.49
CA PRO A 5 8.27 44.65 -8.83
C PRO A 5 8.42 43.29 -9.51
N ALA A 6 9.28 43.19 -10.52
CA ALA A 6 9.57 41.94 -11.23
C ALA A 6 9.89 40.77 -10.27
N SER A 7 10.28 41.06 -9.03
CA SER A 7 10.42 40.12 -7.92
C SER A 7 9.13 39.41 -7.49
N ALA A 8 7.96 40.03 -7.60
CA ALA A 8 6.67 39.40 -7.30
C ALA A 8 6.29 38.35 -8.36
N VAL A 9 6.57 38.64 -9.63
CA VAL A 9 6.37 37.70 -10.74
C VAL A 9 7.37 36.54 -10.65
N LEU A 10 8.65 36.84 -10.38
CA LEU A 10 9.68 35.83 -10.14
C LEU A 10 9.37 34.97 -8.90
N ALA A 11 8.84 35.55 -7.82
CA ALA A 11 8.43 34.82 -6.62
C ALA A 11 7.23 33.90 -6.87
N LEU A 12 6.25 34.35 -7.66
CA LEU A 12 5.10 33.52 -8.06
C LEU A 12 5.55 32.36 -8.95
N VAL A 13 6.44 32.61 -9.92
CA VAL A 13 7.01 31.58 -10.80
C VAL A 13 7.85 30.58 -9.99
N ALA A 14 8.70 31.06 -9.06
CA ALA A 14 9.48 30.20 -8.18
C ALA A 14 8.60 29.37 -7.23
N ALA A 15 7.52 29.94 -6.70
CA ALA A 15 6.56 29.22 -5.85
C ALA A 15 5.80 28.14 -6.63
N VAL A 16 5.41 28.43 -7.89
CA VAL A 16 4.75 27.46 -8.78
C VAL A 16 5.72 26.36 -9.21
N LEU A 17 6.98 26.69 -9.52
CA LEU A 17 8.01 25.70 -9.84
C LEU A 17 8.35 24.82 -8.62
N ALA A 18 8.46 25.39 -7.43
CA ALA A 18 8.67 24.65 -6.19
C ALA A 18 7.45 23.76 -5.86
N ALA A 19 6.22 24.27 -5.97
CA ALA A 19 5.01 23.47 -5.77
C ALA A 19 4.89 22.34 -6.80
N SER A 20 5.25 22.59 -8.05
CA SER A 20 5.27 21.57 -9.11
C SER A 20 6.37 20.52 -8.89
N ALA A 21 7.56 20.93 -8.46
CA ALA A 21 8.65 20.02 -8.11
C ALA A 21 8.31 19.17 -6.89
N ILE A 22 7.61 19.73 -5.89
CA ILE A 22 7.11 19.00 -4.72
C ILE A 22 6.00 18.00 -5.13
N LEU A 23 5.11 18.36 -6.04
CA LEU A 23 4.06 17.47 -6.56
C LEU A 23 4.59 16.37 -7.49
N LEU A 24 5.69 16.62 -8.21
CA LEU A 24 6.40 15.66 -9.06
C LEU A 24 7.34 14.74 -8.26
N ALA A 25 7.99 15.30 -7.24
CA ALA A 25 8.83 14.55 -6.29
C ALA A 25 7.98 13.81 -5.25
N TRP A 26 6.69 14.11 -5.13
CA TRP A 26 5.74 13.30 -4.39
C TRP A 26 5.75 11.92 -5.05
N PRO A 27 6.32 10.89 -4.39
CA PRO A 27 6.32 9.57 -4.98
C PRO A 27 4.87 9.12 -4.94
N ARG A 28 4.17 9.27 -6.07
CA ARG A 28 2.95 8.51 -6.34
C ARG A 28 3.39 7.08 -6.15
N ALA A 29 3.02 6.48 -5.02
CA ALA A 29 3.43 5.16 -4.63
C ALA A 29 3.22 4.24 -5.83
N ALA A 30 4.30 3.97 -6.56
CA ALA A 30 4.33 2.97 -7.59
C ALA A 30 4.21 1.69 -6.78
N THR A 31 2.96 1.23 -6.63
CA THR A 31 2.69 -0.16 -6.27
C THR A 31 3.46 -0.95 -7.31
N PRO A 32 4.53 -1.68 -6.95
CA PRO A 32 5.18 -2.51 -7.93
C PRO A 32 4.11 -3.48 -8.40
N VAL A 33 3.82 -3.46 -9.69
CA VAL A 33 3.10 -4.55 -10.34
C VAL A 33 4.01 -5.75 -10.13
N ALA A 34 3.67 -6.59 -9.15
CA ALA A 34 4.33 -7.84 -8.91
C ALA A 34 3.96 -8.76 -10.09
N VAL A 35 4.67 -8.58 -11.21
CA VAL A 35 4.79 -9.63 -12.21
C VAL A 35 5.51 -10.77 -11.51
N THR A 36 4.87 -11.94 -11.53
CA THR A 36 5.27 -13.21 -10.94
C THR A 36 6.75 -13.52 -11.18
N ALA A 37 7.60 -13.17 -10.22
CA ALA A 37 8.91 -13.77 -10.08
C ALA A 37 8.76 -14.89 -9.06
N ARG A 38 8.98 -16.14 -9.48
CA ARG A 38 9.31 -17.26 -8.60
C ARG A 38 10.71 -17.02 -8.01
N PRO A 39 10.90 -17.02 -6.68
CA PRO A 39 12.19 -17.32 -6.10
C PRO A 39 12.05 -18.56 -5.22
N GLY A 40 12.81 -19.60 -5.59
CA GLY A 40 12.89 -20.84 -4.83
C GLY A 40 13.38 -20.64 -3.40
N SER A 41 12.90 -21.55 -2.55
CA SER A 41 13.44 -22.00 -1.27
C SER A 41 14.71 -21.30 -0.76
N GLY A 42 14.54 -20.51 0.29
CA GLY A 42 15.63 -20.01 1.11
C GLY A 42 15.06 -19.32 2.35
N ALA A 43 14.94 -20.08 3.45
CA ALA A 43 14.61 -19.55 4.76
C ALA A 43 15.50 -18.34 5.07
N SER A 44 14.89 -17.14 5.10
CA SER A 44 15.60 -15.91 5.41
C SER A 44 15.49 -15.64 6.93
N PRO A 45 16.62 -15.50 7.66
CA PRO A 45 16.58 -15.19 9.08
C PRO A 45 16.01 -13.78 9.34
N PRO A 46 15.47 -13.53 10.55
CA PRO A 46 14.95 -12.21 10.91
C PRO A 46 16.10 -11.19 10.96
N ARG A 47 16.18 -10.33 9.94
CA ARG A 47 17.16 -9.24 9.90
C ARG A 47 16.74 -8.12 10.86
N PRO A 48 17.64 -7.61 11.71
CA PRO A 48 17.32 -6.56 12.67
C PRO A 48 16.90 -5.26 11.98
N ARG A 49 15.81 -4.67 12.47
CA ARG A 49 15.28 -3.36 12.07
C ARG A 49 16.33 -2.27 12.31
N ARG A 50 16.99 -1.79 11.25
CA ARG A 50 17.75 -0.54 11.28
C ARG A 50 16.90 0.57 10.66
N PRO A 51 16.31 1.51 11.44
CA PRO A 51 15.59 2.68 10.92
C PRO A 51 16.49 3.73 10.23
N ARG A 52 17.75 3.38 9.94
CA ARG A 52 18.76 4.25 9.34
C ARG A 52 18.39 4.84 7.96
N PRO A 53 17.66 4.16 7.04
CA PRO A 53 17.36 4.77 5.74
C PRO A 53 16.30 5.86 5.83
N ALA A 54 15.41 5.83 6.82
CA ALA A 54 14.36 6.84 7.01
C ALA A 54 14.93 8.19 7.46
N LEU A 55 15.88 8.14 8.40
CA LEU A 55 16.61 9.31 8.88
C LEU A 55 17.52 9.90 7.80
N LEU A 56 18.21 9.06 7.01
CA LEU A 56 19.04 9.52 5.90
C LEU A 56 18.20 10.15 4.77
N ALA A 57 17.05 9.57 4.43
CA ALA A 57 16.15 10.13 3.43
C ALA A 57 15.54 11.47 3.89
N GLY A 58 15.13 11.58 5.16
CA GLY A 58 14.65 12.83 5.74
C GLY A 58 15.74 13.91 5.80
N ALA A 59 16.96 13.54 6.19
CA ALA A 59 18.10 14.47 6.24
C ALA A 59 18.50 14.98 4.86
N LEU A 60 18.56 14.12 3.84
CA LEU A 60 18.88 14.52 2.46
C LEU A 60 17.79 15.40 1.85
N ALA A 61 16.51 15.09 2.10
CA ALA A 61 15.38 15.91 1.64
C ALA A 61 15.37 17.30 2.31
N GLY A 62 15.60 17.35 3.63
CA GLY A 62 15.67 18.62 4.36
C GLY A 62 16.87 19.47 3.97
N LEU A 63 18.03 18.85 3.72
CA LEU A 63 19.24 19.53 3.25
C LEU A 63 19.05 20.13 1.85
N GLY A 64 18.38 19.40 0.94
CA GLY A 64 18.08 19.90 -0.41
C GLY A 64 17.20 21.15 -0.40
N VAL A 65 16.16 21.18 0.43
CA VAL A 65 15.28 22.35 0.57
C VAL A 65 16.00 23.53 1.23
N ALA A 66 16.83 23.27 2.24
CA ALA A 66 17.60 24.31 2.92
C ALA A 66 18.62 24.98 1.99
N LEU A 67 19.29 24.20 1.13
CA LEU A 67 20.22 24.72 0.12
C LEU A 67 19.51 25.49 -1.01
N PHE A 68 18.29 25.11 -1.36
CA PHE A 68 17.55 25.72 -2.49
C PHE A 68 16.94 27.08 -2.15
N LEU A 69 16.42 27.27 -0.93
CA LEU A 69 15.81 28.55 -0.51
C LEU A 69 16.84 29.58 -0.04
N GLY A 70 17.95 29.13 0.55
CA GLY A 70 18.97 30.01 1.13
C GLY A 70 18.48 30.82 2.34
N GLY A 71 19.42 31.24 3.18
CA GLY A 71 19.14 32.09 4.35
C GLY A 71 18.37 31.41 5.49
N PRO A 72 18.07 32.16 6.57
CA PRO A 72 17.38 31.64 7.76
C PRO A 72 16.01 30.97 7.49
N PRO A 73 15.14 31.45 6.57
CA PRO A 73 13.88 30.75 6.30
C PRO A 73 14.08 29.39 5.62
N GLY A 74 15.13 29.22 4.80
CA GLY A 74 15.46 27.93 4.17
C GLY A 74 15.80 26.84 5.17
N VAL A 75 16.48 27.17 6.27
CA VAL A 75 16.83 26.22 7.33
C VAL A 75 15.58 25.76 8.09
N VAL A 76 14.64 26.67 8.39
CA VAL A 76 13.40 26.32 9.09
C VAL A 76 12.51 25.42 8.24
N VAL A 77 12.33 25.76 6.96
CA VAL A 77 11.52 24.96 6.03
C VAL A 77 12.18 23.60 5.76
N GLY A 78 13.50 23.55 5.56
CA GLY A 78 14.24 22.31 5.37
C GLY A 78 14.17 21.38 6.59
N ALA A 79 14.28 21.92 7.80
CA ALA A 79 14.15 21.14 9.03
C ALA A 79 12.73 20.58 9.21
N ALA A 80 11.69 21.39 8.94
CA ALA A 80 10.29 20.95 8.99
C ALA A 80 10.01 19.84 7.97
N VAL A 81 10.48 19.99 6.74
CA VAL A 81 10.34 18.97 5.69
C VAL A 81 11.11 17.69 6.03
N GLY A 82 12.35 17.80 6.52
CA GLY A 82 13.16 16.65 6.90
C GLY A 82 12.56 15.84 8.06
N LEU A 83 11.99 16.53 9.06
CA LEU A 83 11.27 15.89 10.17
C LEU A 83 9.94 15.25 9.70
N ALA A 84 9.18 15.94 8.83
CA ALA A 84 7.97 15.39 8.26
C ALA A 84 8.23 14.13 7.44
N VAL A 85 9.25 14.14 6.56
CA VAL A 85 9.65 12.98 5.76
C VAL A 85 10.21 11.87 6.64
N GLY A 86 11.07 12.19 7.62
CA GLY A 86 11.65 11.20 8.53
C GLY A 86 10.61 10.48 9.39
N THR A 87 9.62 11.21 9.92
CA THR A 87 8.50 10.63 10.68
C THR A 87 7.51 9.88 9.78
N TRP A 88 7.34 10.30 8.53
CA TRP A 88 6.48 9.61 7.56
C TRP A 88 7.10 8.30 7.08
N VAL A 89 8.39 8.27 6.75
CA VAL A 89 9.10 7.05 6.32
C VAL A 89 9.27 6.07 7.49
N SER A 90 9.42 6.55 8.73
CA SER A 90 9.47 5.66 9.91
C SER A 90 8.11 5.06 10.26
N ARG A 91 7.01 5.71 9.86
CA ARG A 91 5.65 5.14 9.93
C ARG A 91 5.32 4.19 8.78
N MET A 92 6.12 4.14 7.71
CA MET A 92 5.91 3.16 6.65
C MET A 92 6.23 1.77 7.16
N GLU A 93 5.23 0.89 7.13
CA GLU A 93 5.39 -0.52 7.45
C GLU A 93 6.55 -1.11 6.64
N PRO A 94 7.44 -1.92 7.26
CA PRO A 94 8.57 -2.50 6.55
C PRO A 94 8.09 -3.19 5.27
N ARG A 95 8.71 -2.87 4.12
CA ARG A 95 8.30 -3.42 2.82
C ARG A 95 8.22 -4.94 2.82
N ALA A 96 9.05 -5.61 3.63
CA ALA A 96 9.01 -7.06 3.83
C ALA A 96 7.70 -7.54 4.48
N GLU A 97 7.22 -6.85 5.52
CA GLU A 97 5.97 -7.20 6.19
C GLU A 97 4.79 -6.96 5.25
N ARG A 98 4.74 -5.82 4.57
CA ARG A 98 3.72 -5.52 3.55
C ARG A 98 3.67 -6.59 2.46
N ARG A 99 4.82 -7.00 1.93
CA ARG A 99 4.90 -8.09 0.93
C ARG A 99 4.43 -9.43 1.49
N ARG A 100 4.76 -9.76 2.74
CA ARG A 100 4.27 -10.98 3.41
C ARG A 100 2.76 -10.97 3.51
N ARG A 101 2.15 -9.84 3.91
CA ARG A 101 0.70 -9.68 3.98
C ARG A 101 0.03 -9.83 2.62
N GLU A 102 0.54 -9.12 1.61
CA GLU A 102 0.04 -9.21 0.24
C GLU A 102 0.10 -10.65 -0.30
N ALA A 103 1.19 -11.37 -0.04
CA ALA A 103 1.32 -12.77 -0.45
C ALA A 103 0.29 -13.70 0.22
N ILE A 104 -0.01 -13.49 1.52
CA ILE A 104 -1.08 -14.23 2.20
C ILE A 104 -2.44 -13.90 1.58
N ASP A 105 -2.75 -12.61 1.41
CA ASP A 105 -4.04 -12.14 0.89
C ASP A 105 -4.30 -12.63 -0.55
N ASP A 106 -3.27 -12.74 -1.37
CA ASP A 106 -3.36 -13.24 -2.75
C ASP A 106 -3.54 -14.77 -2.81
N ALA A 107 -2.94 -15.52 -1.88
CA ALA A 107 -3.03 -16.98 -1.84
C ALA A 107 -4.26 -17.52 -1.07
N LEU A 108 -4.83 -16.71 -0.18
CA LEU A 108 -5.95 -17.09 0.70
C LEU A 108 -7.20 -17.62 -0.04
N PRO A 109 -7.68 -17.00 -1.15
CA PRO A 109 -8.87 -17.49 -1.86
C PRO A 109 -8.71 -18.92 -2.37
N LEU A 110 -7.52 -19.25 -2.91
CA LEU A 110 -7.21 -20.60 -3.39
C LEU A 110 -7.13 -21.59 -2.23
N ALA A 111 -6.49 -21.20 -1.12
CA ALA A 111 -6.36 -22.06 0.06
C ALA A 111 -7.73 -22.44 0.65
N VAL A 112 -8.63 -21.46 0.82
CA VAL A 112 -9.98 -21.67 1.37
C VAL A 112 -10.82 -22.54 0.44
N ASP A 113 -10.70 -22.37 -0.87
CA ASP A 113 -11.41 -23.17 -1.88
C ASP A 113 -10.97 -24.64 -1.88
N LEU A 114 -9.65 -24.89 -1.87
CA LEU A 114 -9.11 -26.25 -1.78
C LEU A 114 -9.53 -26.91 -0.47
N LEU A 115 -9.48 -26.18 0.65
CA LEU A 115 -9.95 -26.67 1.94
C LEU A 115 -11.45 -27.01 1.92
N ALA A 116 -12.28 -26.13 1.37
CA ALA A 116 -13.71 -26.39 1.22
C ALA A 116 -13.97 -27.68 0.42
N SER A 117 -13.22 -27.89 -0.67
CA SER A 117 -13.32 -29.10 -1.49
C SER A 117 -12.90 -30.37 -0.73
N CYS A 118 -11.81 -30.33 0.04
CA CYS A 118 -11.38 -31.45 0.88
C CYS A 118 -12.42 -31.77 1.96
N LEU A 119 -12.94 -30.74 2.63
CA LEU A 119 -13.97 -30.91 3.67
C LEU A 119 -15.29 -31.43 3.11
N ALA A 120 -15.67 -31.02 1.90
CA ALA A 120 -16.89 -31.48 1.23
C ALA A 120 -16.87 -32.99 0.93
N VAL A 121 -15.69 -33.58 0.73
CA VAL A 121 -15.50 -35.04 0.55
C VAL A 121 -15.39 -35.76 1.91
N GLY A 122 -15.52 -35.04 3.03
CA GLY A 122 -15.50 -35.60 4.37
C GLY A 122 -14.10 -35.79 4.97
N GLN A 123 -13.07 -35.16 4.39
CA GLN A 123 -11.72 -35.24 4.93
C GLN A 123 -11.62 -34.52 6.29
N ALA A 124 -10.88 -35.10 7.23
CA ALA A 124 -10.65 -34.47 8.53
C ALA A 124 -9.91 -33.13 8.39
N PRO A 125 -10.27 -32.06 9.15
CA PRO A 125 -9.70 -30.72 8.97
C PRO A 125 -8.17 -30.65 9.05
N GLY A 126 -7.55 -31.38 9.98
CA GLY A 126 -6.09 -31.42 10.10
C GLY A 126 -5.40 -32.01 8.87
N ALA A 127 -5.95 -33.10 8.33
CA ALA A 127 -5.42 -33.72 7.11
C ALA A 127 -5.66 -32.85 5.87
N ALA A 128 -6.80 -32.16 5.79
CA ALA A 128 -7.10 -31.23 4.72
C ALA A 128 -6.10 -30.05 4.70
N LEU A 129 -5.76 -29.51 5.88
CA LEU A 129 -4.73 -28.47 6.02
C LEU A 129 -3.36 -28.94 5.52
N ASP A 130 -2.95 -30.17 5.85
CA ASP A 130 -1.68 -30.74 5.39
C ASP A 130 -1.63 -30.95 3.87
N GLU A 131 -2.73 -31.38 3.24
CA GLU A 131 -2.84 -31.50 1.79
C GLU A 131 -2.71 -30.14 1.09
N VAL A 132 -3.44 -29.15 1.58
CA VAL A 132 -3.47 -27.81 0.98
C VAL A 132 -2.13 -27.09 1.19
N ALA A 133 -1.51 -27.23 2.36
CA ALA A 133 -0.19 -26.67 2.64
C ALA A 133 0.89 -27.15 1.65
N ARG A 134 0.81 -28.40 1.17
CA ARG A 134 1.78 -28.94 0.21
C ARG A 134 1.82 -28.18 -1.12
N VAL A 135 0.70 -27.64 -1.56
CA VAL A 135 0.56 -26.97 -2.88
C VAL A 135 0.81 -25.45 -2.79
N LEU A 136 0.79 -24.86 -1.60
CA LEU A 136 0.92 -23.41 -1.40
C LEU A 136 2.35 -22.98 -1.12
N ASP A 137 2.75 -21.77 -1.51
CA ASP A 137 4.08 -21.25 -1.15
C ASP A 137 4.09 -20.58 0.24
N PRO A 138 5.24 -20.50 0.93
CA PRO A 138 5.41 -19.62 2.08
C PRO A 138 5.08 -18.16 1.70
N PRO A 139 4.47 -17.36 2.59
CA PRO A 139 4.32 -17.57 4.04
C PRO A 139 3.04 -18.33 4.45
N LEU A 140 2.08 -18.54 3.55
CA LEU A 140 0.79 -19.13 3.90
C LEU A 140 0.93 -20.61 4.26
N ARG A 141 1.81 -21.35 3.55
CA ARG A 141 2.19 -22.73 3.90
C ARG A 141 2.56 -22.86 5.38
N ASP A 142 3.48 -22.02 5.86
CA ASP A 142 4.01 -22.10 7.21
C ASP A 142 2.91 -21.88 8.27
N GLU A 143 1.95 -21.00 8.01
CA GLU A 143 0.80 -20.76 8.90
C GLU A 143 -0.14 -21.99 8.93
N LEU A 144 -0.40 -22.61 7.77
CA LEU A 144 -1.25 -23.79 7.68
C LEU A 144 -0.62 -25.01 8.36
N GLU A 145 0.68 -25.24 8.16
CA GLU A 145 1.44 -26.32 8.80
C GLU A 145 1.47 -26.14 10.33
N GLN A 146 1.53 -24.91 10.82
CA GLN A 146 1.43 -24.64 12.27
C GLN A 146 0.04 -24.98 12.82
N ILE A 147 -1.02 -24.62 12.09
CA ILE A 147 -2.41 -24.93 12.51
C ILE A 147 -2.62 -26.45 12.48
N SER A 148 -2.21 -27.13 11.40
CA SER A 148 -2.37 -28.58 11.27
C SER A 148 -1.58 -29.34 12.33
N ALA A 149 -0.35 -28.91 12.62
CA ALA A 149 0.48 -29.49 13.67
C ALA A 149 -0.20 -29.39 15.05
N ARG A 150 -0.77 -28.23 15.41
CA ARG A 150 -1.50 -28.07 16.69
C ARG A 150 -2.70 -29.01 16.77
N LEU A 151 -3.48 -29.11 15.71
CA LEU A 151 -4.64 -30.02 15.67
C LEU A 151 -4.21 -31.49 15.76
N ARG A 152 -3.12 -31.88 15.10
CA ARG A 152 -2.55 -33.24 15.17
C ARG A 152 -2.00 -33.60 16.55
N LEU A 153 -1.50 -32.61 17.29
CA LEU A 153 -1.05 -32.78 18.68
C LEU A 153 -2.22 -32.83 19.69
N GLY A 154 -3.47 -32.79 19.22
CA GLY A 154 -4.65 -32.87 20.08
C GLY A 154 -4.98 -31.56 20.81
N ALA A 155 -4.48 -30.42 20.33
CA ALA A 155 -4.92 -29.13 20.84
C ALA A 155 -6.43 -28.97 20.63
N ASP A 156 -7.10 -28.31 21.57
CA ASP A 156 -8.53 -28.01 21.46
C ASP A 156 -8.82 -27.24 20.16
N PRO A 157 -9.60 -27.81 19.21
CA PRO A 157 -9.92 -27.15 17.95
C PRO A 157 -10.52 -25.75 18.15
N VAL A 158 -11.33 -25.54 19.18
CA VAL A 158 -11.97 -24.24 19.43
C VAL A 158 -10.92 -23.19 19.79
N VAL A 159 -9.91 -23.55 20.57
CA VAL A 159 -8.80 -22.65 20.93
C VAL A 159 -7.96 -22.33 19.70
N VAL A 160 -7.59 -23.34 18.90
CA VAL A 160 -6.79 -23.16 17.68
C VAL A 160 -7.51 -22.21 16.71
N TRP A 161 -8.79 -22.45 16.42
CA TRP A 161 -9.55 -21.60 15.50
C TRP A 161 -9.81 -20.19 16.04
N ARG A 162 -9.83 -20.00 17.38
CA ARG A 162 -9.90 -18.67 18.00
C ARG A 162 -8.62 -17.88 17.86
N GLU A 163 -7.46 -18.53 17.91
CA GLU A 163 -6.18 -17.89 17.58
C GLU A 163 -6.13 -17.49 16.11
N VAL A 164 -6.59 -18.37 15.21
CA VAL A 164 -6.71 -18.05 13.77
C VAL A 164 -7.67 -16.88 13.54
N ALA A 165 -8.78 -16.81 14.27
CA ALA A 165 -9.76 -15.72 14.20
C ALA A 165 -9.19 -14.35 14.62
N ALA A 166 -8.16 -14.35 15.49
CA ALA A 166 -7.45 -13.15 15.94
C ALA A 166 -6.32 -12.73 14.98
N HIS A 167 -5.91 -13.60 14.06
CA HIS A 167 -4.88 -13.30 13.09
C HIS A 167 -5.36 -12.20 12.10
N PRO A 168 -4.56 -11.18 11.76
CA PRO A 168 -5.05 -10.05 10.95
C PRO A 168 -5.54 -10.46 9.56
N GLN A 169 -4.85 -11.40 8.90
CA GLN A 169 -5.17 -11.88 7.55
C GLN A 169 -6.12 -13.09 7.55
N LEU A 170 -5.89 -14.07 8.44
CA LEU A 170 -6.67 -15.32 8.51
C LEU A 170 -7.95 -15.17 9.36
N GLY A 171 -8.14 -14.02 10.02
CA GLY A 171 -9.21 -13.83 10.98
C GLY A 171 -10.61 -14.01 10.41
N GLY A 172 -10.82 -13.63 9.14
CA GLY A 172 -12.08 -13.89 8.45
C GLY A 172 -12.41 -15.38 8.39
N TRP A 173 -11.43 -16.19 7.98
CA TRP A 173 -11.54 -17.62 7.88
C TRP A 173 -11.76 -18.28 9.26
N GLY A 174 -10.94 -17.95 10.26
CA GLY A 174 -11.09 -18.51 11.61
C GLY A 174 -12.46 -18.20 12.23
N ARG A 175 -12.98 -16.98 12.04
CA ARG A 175 -14.34 -16.60 12.50
C ARG A 175 -15.44 -17.37 11.78
N THR A 176 -15.29 -17.65 10.49
CA THR A 176 -16.24 -18.46 9.73
C THR A 176 -16.32 -19.88 10.29
N VAL A 177 -15.16 -20.51 10.53
CA VAL A 177 -15.10 -21.86 11.08
C VAL A 177 -15.70 -21.91 12.49
N LEU A 178 -15.31 -20.98 13.37
CA LEU A 178 -15.87 -20.90 14.72
C LEU A 178 -17.39 -20.73 14.71
N ARG A 179 -17.92 -19.84 13.87
CA ARG A 179 -19.36 -19.63 13.76
C ARG A 179 -20.09 -20.88 13.28
N ALA A 180 -19.50 -21.62 12.34
CA ALA A 180 -20.07 -22.88 11.85
C ALA A 180 -20.10 -23.93 12.97
N VAL A 181 -19.01 -24.05 13.73
CA VAL A 181 -18.92 -24.95 14.89
C VAL A 181 -19.93 -24.58 15.98
N ASP A 182 -20.03 -23.31 16.36
CA ASP A 182 -20.94 -22.83 17.41
C ASP A 182 -22.42 -22.99 17.02
N SER A 183 -22.76 -22.85 15.74
CA SER A 183 -24.13 -23.01 15.23
C SER A 183 -24.49 -24.46 14.86
N GLY A 184 -23.53 -25.39 14.88
CA GLY A 184 -23.72 -26.75 14.39
C GLY A 184 -23.92 -26.85 12.87
N ALA A 185 -23.66 -25.77 12.13
CA ALA A 185 -23.74 -25.75 10.68
C ALA A 185 -22.57 -26.52 10.04
N SER A 186 -22.77 -26.97 8.81
CA SER A 186 -21.72 -27.59 8.00
C SER A 186 -20.54 -26.63 7.82
N VAL A 187 -19.38 -27.02 8.34
CA VAL A 187 -18.13 -26.26 8.16
C VAL A 187 -17.73 -26.23 6.68
N ALA A 188 -18.02 -27.29 5.92
CA ALA A 188 -17.76 -27.34 4.48
C ALA A 188 -18.57 -26.28 3.72
N ASP A 189 -19.87 -26.15 4.02
CA ASP A 189 -20.74 -25.17 3.36
C ASP A 189 -20.37 -23.74 3.75
N ALA A 190 -20.05 -23.52 5.04
CA ALA A 190 -19.58 -22.22 5.51
C ALA A 190 -18.25 -21.81 4.84
N MET A 191 -17.35 -22.78 4.63
CA MET A 191 -16.08 -22.57 3.93
C MET A 191 -16.28 -22.31 2.44
N ALA A 192 -17.20 -23.02 1.78
CA ALA A 192 -17.54 -22.79 0.38
C ALA A 192 -18.11 -21.38 0.16
N ALA A 193 -19.04 -20.95 1.02
CA ALA A 193 -19.57 -19.58 1.00
C ALA A 193 -18.46 -18.53 1.21
N HIS A 194 -17.53 -18.79 2.13
CA HIS A 194 -16.38 -17.91 2.35
C HIS A 194 -15.41 -17.88 1.16
N ALA A 195 -15.22 -19.00 0.47
CA ALA A 195 -14.43 -19.06 -0.75
C ALA A 195 -15.04 -18.19 -1.87
N ASP A 196 -16.37 -18.21 -2.01
CA ASP A 196 -17.07 -17.38 -2.98
C ASP A 196 -16.98 -15.89 -2.65
N ASP A 197 -17.12 -15.51 -1.38
CA ASP A 197 -16.89 -14.13 -0.93
C ASP A 197 -15.46 -13.65 -1.28
N LEU A 198 -14.45 -14.49 -1.05
CA LEU A 198 -13.06 -14.19 -1.37
C LEU A 198 -12.82 -14.08 -2.88
N ARG A 199 -13.47 -14.92 -3.70
CA ARG A 199 -13.41 -14.83 -5.18
C ARG A 199 -14.03 -13.53 -5.68
N LEU A 200 -15.19 -13.14 -5.14
CA LEU A 200 -15.84 -11.87 -5.46
C LEU A 200 -14.95 -10.68 -5.06
N ALA A 201 -14.33 -10.73 -3.89
CA ALA A 201 -13.37 -9.72 -3.44
C ALA A 201 -12.11 -9.66 -4.34
N SER A 202 -11.60 -10.80 -4.80
CA SER A 202 -10.47 -10.85 -5.73
C SER A 202 -10.81 -10.23 -7.10
N ARG A 203 -12.01 -10.52 -7.63
CA ARG A 203 -12.51 -9.93 -8.88
C ARG A 203 -12.65 -8.40 -8.74
N SER A 204 -13.28 -7.93 -7.66
CA SER A 204 -13.45 -6.48 -7.44
C SER A 204 -12.12 -5.75 -7.29
N ARG A 205 -11.12 -6.36 -6.63
CA ARG A 205 -9.75 -5.83 -6.56
C ARG A 205 -9.10 -5.72 -7.95
N THR A 206 -9.30 -6.72 -8.79
CA THR A 206 -8.76 -6.74 -10.16
C THR A 206 -9.40 -5.65 -11.01
N GLU A 207 -10.72 -5.48 -10.93
CA GLU A 207 -11.43 -4.39 -11.60
C GLU A 207 -11.03 -3.00 -11.09
N ALA A 208 -10.86 -2.85 -9.78
CA ALA A 208 -10.40 -1.60 -9.18
C ALA A 208 -8.99 -1.24 -9.65
N ARG A 209 -8.10 -2.23 -9.75
CA ARG A 209 -6.75 -2.06 -10.32
C ARG A 209 -6.82 -1.63 -11.79
N ALA A 210 -7.70 -2.24 -12.59
CA ALA A 210 -7.89 -1.85 -13.99
C ALA A 210 -8.39 -0.40 -14.13
N ARG A 211 -9.40 0.01 -13.34
CA ARG A 211 -9.92 1.39 -13.33
C ARG A 211 -8.86 2.40 -12.87
N ALA A 212 -8.03 2.03 -11.90
CA ALA A 212 -6.98 2.90 -11.39
C ALA A 212 -5.91 3.23 -12.45
N VAL A 213 -5.69 2.39 -13.47
CA VAL A 213 -4.75 2.68 -14.56
C VAL A 213 -5.15 3.95 -15.29
N GLY A 214 -6.43 4.10 -15.64
CA GLY A 214 -6.93 5.29 -16.34
C GLY A 214 -6.75 6.57 -15.52
N VAL A 215 -7.10 6.52 -14.23
CA VAL A 215 -6.92 7.67 -13.32
C VAL A 215 -5.43 8.02 -13.16
N ARG A 216 -4.57 7.01 -13.00
CA ARG A 216 -3.11 7.20 -12.89
C ARG A 216 -2.49 7.75 -14.16
N ALA A 217 -3.05 7.45 -15.34
CA ALA A 217 -2.60 8.01 -16.61
C ALA A 217 -3.07 9.47 -16.81
N ALA A 218 -4.26 9.83 -16.34
CA ALA A 218 -4.78 11.20 -16.42
C ALA A 218 -4.07 12.18 -15.46
N LEU A 219 -3.63 11.69 -14.29
CA LEU A 219 -2.92 12.51 -13.28
C LEU A 219 -1.67 13.26 -13.78
N PRO A 220 -0.71 12.64 -14.48
CA PRO A 220 0.45 13.36 -15.02
C PRO A 220 0.07 14.36 -16.11
N LEU A 221 -0.92 14.05 -16.95
CA LEU A 221 -1.42 14.98 -17.96
C LEU A 221 -2.03 16.23 -17.31
N GLY A 222 -2.87 16.07 -16.28
CA GLY A 222 -3.44 17.19 -15.54
C GLY A 222 -2.37 18.06 -14.87
N VAL A 223 -1.35 17.44 -14.25
CA VAL A 223 -0.22 18.17 -13.63
C VAL A 223 0.66 18.88 -14.65
N CYS A 224 0.76 18.37 -15.88
CA CYS A 224 1.51 19.02 -16.96
C CYS A 224 0.70 20.16 -17.61
N LEU A 225 -0.62 20.01 -17.72
CA LEU A 225 -1.49 21.01 -18.36
C LEU A 225 -1.69 22.26 -17.50
N MET A 226 -1.80 22.10 -16.18
CA MET A 226 -1.98 23.21 -15.23
C MET A 226 -0.91 24.32 -15.36
N PRO A 227 0.40 24.03 -15.33
CA PRO A 227 1.43 25.06 -15.47
C PRO A 227 1.47 25.66 -16.88
N ALA A 228 1.21 24.87 -17.92
CA ALA A 228 1.12 25.38 -19.29
C ALA A 228 -0.03 26.39 -19.43
N PHE A 229 -1.20 26.11 -18.85
CA PHE A 229 -2.34 27.02 -18.84
C PHE A 229 -2.05 28.33 -18.10
N VAL A 230 -1.32 28.28 -16.98
CA VAL A 230 -0.93 29.49 -16.25
C VAL A 230 0.01 30.36 -17.08
N LEU A 231 1.04 29.76 -17.68
CA LEU A 231 2.03 30.48 -18.49
C LEU A 231 1.44 31.04 -19.79
N LEU A 232 0.58 30.29 -20.46
CA LEU A 232 0.04 30.66 -21.77
C LEU A 232 -1.26 31.48 -21.67
N GLY A 233 -2.08 31.26 -20.66
CA GLY A 233 -3.38 31.92 -20.51
C GLY A 233 -3.37 33.06 -19.48
N VAL A 234 -2.99 32.74 -18.24
CA VAL A 234 -3.14 33.67 -17.11
C VAL A 234 -2.11 34.81 -17.16
N VAL A 235 -0.84 34.49 -17.42
CA VAL A 235 0.24 35.50 -17.44
C VAL A 235 0.01 36.59 -18.50
N PRO A 236 -0.30 36.26 -19.77
CA PRO A 236 -0.56 37.29 -20.79
C PRO A 236 -1.82 38.11 -20.49
N LEU A 237 -2.86 37.48 -19.94
CA LEU A 237 -4.12 38.16 -19.60
C LEU A 237 -3.91 39.22 -18.51
N VAL A 238 -3.16 38.88 -17.46
CA VAL A 238 -2.84 39.82 -16.37
C VAL A 238 -1.87 40.91 -16.84
N ALA A 239 -0.90 40.57 -17.68
CA ALA A 239 -0.01 41.56 -18.28
C ALA A 239 -0.76 42.55 -19.17
N GLY A 240 -1.71 42.06 -19.98
CA GLY A 240 -2.55 42.88 -20.84
C GLY A 240 -3.45 43.83 -20.06
N SER A 241 -4.14 43.36 -19.01
CA SER A 241 -5.02 44.22 -18.21
C SER A 241 -4.27 45.30 -17.44
N LEU A 242 -3.07 44.99 -16.91
CA LEU A 242 -2.21 45.98 -16.28
C LEU A 242 -1.71 47.04 -17.26
N SER A 243 -1.36 46.64 -18.49
CA SER A 243 -0.88 47.57 -19.53
C SER A 243 -1.92 48.61 -19.94
N VAL A 244 -3.19 48.22 -20.00
CA VAL A 244 -4.31 49.12 -20.33
C VAL A 244 -4.60 50.11 -19.19
N VAL A 245 -4.39 49.69 -17.93
CA VAL A 245 -4.61 50.54 -16.75
C VAL A 245 -3.44 51.51 -16.49
N THR A 246 -2.25 51.25 -17.05
CA THR A 246 -1.04 52.09 -16.84
C THR A 246 -0.77 53.10 -17.96
N LEU A 247 -1.61 53.19 -19.00
CA LEU A 247 -1.56 54.21 -20.04
C LEU A 247 -2.71 55.24 -19.88
N PRO A 248 -2.51 56.32 -19.11
CA PRO A 248 -3.13 57.61 -19.38
C PRO A 248 -2.34 58.43 -20.42
#